data_AF-A0A9Q4NR97-F1
#
_entry.id   AF-A0A9Q4NR97-F1
#
_cell.length_a   1.000
_cell.length_b   1.000
_cell.length_c   1.000
_cell.angle_alpha   90.00
_cell.angle_beta   90.00
_cell.angle_gamma   90.00
#
_symmetry.space_group_name_H-M   'P 1'
#
loop_
_entity.id
_entity.type
_entity.pdbx_description
1 polymer ?
#
loop_
_entity_poly.entity_id
_entity_poly.type
_entity_poly.pdbx_seq_one_letter_code
_entity_poly.pdbx_strand_id
1 'polypeptide(L)'
;MSDNTTKQPQRTRATLVLDDGSAFPGFIFGATPAADTSDEIAGEVAFTTDMFGYERELCEAERQGQILVFASPQVGNVGWTGEGASGSTEITAAAVIVRDVARIASNHNAQRTLAEELAAQGVTGLWGVDTRKLVRHLANATREGKTVRGQVTVDKHEA
;
A
#
# COMPACT_ATOMS: atom_id res chain seq x y z
N MET A 1 35.44 -18.61 8.82
CA MET A 1 34.12 -19.26 8.84
C MET A 1 33.47 -18.81 10.14
N SER A 2 32.56 -17.84 10.16
CA SER A 2 31.39 -17.71 9.29
C SER A 2 31.00 -16.24 9.11
N ASP A 3 30.80 -15.81 7.86
CA ASP A 3 30.20 -14.51 7.53
C ASP A 3 28.72 -14.55 7.87
N ASN A 4 28.34 -13.87 8.97
CA ASN A 4 26.94 -13.60 9.29
C ASN A 4 26.57 -12.24 8.70
N THR A 5 26.47 -12.19 7.37
CA THR A 5 25.92 -11.03 6.67
C THR A 5 24.40 -11.06 6.84
N THR A 6 23.91 -10.37 7.85
CA THR A 6 22.49 -10.05 8.02
C THR A 6 22.01 -9.42 6.72
N LYS A 7 21.30 -10.18 5.87
CA LYS A 7 20.69 -9.66 4.64
C LYS A 7 19.78 -8.51 5.06
N GLN A 8 20.17 -7.27 4.73
CA GLN A 8 19.27 -6.14 4.84
C GLN A 8 18.00 -6.49 4.04
N PRO A 9 16.79 -6.24 4.58
CA PRO A 9 15.57 -6.50 3.83
C PRO A 9 15.67 -5.71 2.53
N GLN A 10 15.71 -6.43 1.40
CA GLN A 10 15.91 -5.80 0.11
C GLN A 10 14.73 -4.86 -0.14
N ARG A 11 15.04 -3.58 -0.27
CA ARG A 11 14.05 -2.56 -0.63
C ARG A 11 13.83 -2.65 -2.13
N THR A 12 12.85 -3.45 -2.54
CA THR A 12 12.41 -3.50 -3.94
C THR A 12 11.80 -2.15 -4.31
N ARG A 13 12.42 -1.44 -5.24
CA ARG A 13 11.91 -0.17 -5.74
C ARG A 13 10.71 -0.41 -6.65
N ALA A 14 9.73 0.46 -6.54
CA ALA A 14 8.55 0.42 -7.39
C ALA A 14 7.94 1.82 -7.51
N THR A 15 7.17 2.02 -8.56
CA THR A 15 6.58 3.31 -8.91
C THR A 15 5.10 3.15 -9.19
N LEU A 16 4.26 3.95 -8.53
CA LEU A 16 2.87 4.14 -8.93
C LEU A 16 2.84 5.13 -10.09
N VAL A 17 2.37 4.69 -11.25
CA VAL A 17 2.17 5.51 -12.45
C VAL A 17 0.68 5.74 -12.63
N LEU A 18 0.26 6.99 -12.76
CA LEU A 18 -1.12 7.37 -13.03
C LEU A 18 -1.37 7.46 -14.56
N ASP A 19 -2.63 7.43 -14.96
CA ASP A 19 -3.08 7.53 -16.35
C ASP A 19 -2.68 8.84 -17.06
N ASP A 20 -2.46 9.91 -16.32
CA ASP A 20 -1.92 11.20 -16.82
C ASP A 20 -0.39 11.20 -16.98
N GLY A 21 0.29 10.11 -16.64
CA GLY A 21 1.74 9.97 -16.68
C GLY A 21 2.47 10.45 -15.42
N SER A 22 1.76 10.96 -14.41
CA SER A 22 2.34 11.32 -13.12
C SER A 22 2.88 10.06 -12.43
N ALA A 23 4.13 10.14 -11.94
CA ALA A 23 4.82 9.02 -11.31
C ALA A 23 5.15 9.31 -9.83
N PHE A 24 4.93 8.31 -8.99
CA PHE A 24 5.12 8.37 -7.54
C PHE A 24 6.00 7.20 -7.08
N PRO A 25 7.32 7.40 -6.95
CA PRO A 25 8.25 6.35 -6.57
C PRO A 25 8.11 5.99 -5.08
N GLY A 26 8.42 4.73 -4.77
CA GLY A 26 8.42 4.18 -3.43
C GLY A 26 9.12 2.83 -3.37
N PHE A 27 8.78 2.05 -2.36
CA PHE A 27 9.32 0.72 -2.12
C PHE A 27 8.22 -0.26 -1.77
N ILE A 28 8.33 -1.49 -2.24
CA ILE A 28 7.37 -2.55 -1.94
C ILE A 28 7.42 -2.91 -0.44
N PHE A 29 6.25 -3.15 0.13
CA PHE A 29 6.04 -3.86 1.39
C PHE A 29 4.79 -4.76 1.27
N GLY A 30 4.62 -5.73 2.16
CA GLY A 30 3.57 -6.74 1.99
C GLY A 30 3.96 -7.80 0.98
N ALA A 31 3.03 -8.23 0.13
CA ALA A 31 3.32 -9.21 -0.90
C ALA A 31 4.30 -8.63 -1.93
N THR A 32 5.27 -9.44 -2.35
CA THR A 32 6.15 -9.09 -3.47
C THR A 32 5.51 -9.61 -4.75
N PRO A 33 5.16 -8.75 -5.72
CA PRO A 33 4.64 -9.22 -7.00
C PRO A 33 5.70 -10.08 -7.72
N ALA A 34 5.28 -11.16 -8.37
CA ALA A 34 6.22 -11.99 -9.12
C ALA A 34 6.73 -11.24 -10.36
N ALA A 35 7.95 -11.58 -10.80
CA ALA A 35 8.68 -10.81 -11.82
C ALA A 35 7.97 -10.77 -13.19
N ASP A 36 7.14 -11.77 -13.47
CA ASP A 36 6.27 -11.92 -14.64
C ASP A 36 4.89 -11.25 -14.47
N THR A 37 4.55 -10.84 -13.25
CA THR A 37 3.27 -10.25 -12.83
C THR A 37 3.35 -8.72 -12.70
N SER A 38 4.43 -8.12 -13.18
CA SER A 38 4.65 -6.66 -13.20
C SER A 38 3.51 -5.89 -13.89
N ASP A 39 2.66 -6.59 -14.64
CA ASP A 39 1.49 -6.08 -15.34
C ASP A 39 0.20 -5.99 -14.49
N GLU A 40 0.13 -6.50 -13.24
CA GLU A 40 -1.18 -6.82 -12.64
C GLU A 40 -1.71 -5.91 -11.52
N ILE A 41 -0.90 -5.05 -10.89
CA ILE A 41 -1.42 -4.18 -9.82
C ILE A 41 -1.92 -2.86 -10.45
N ALA A 42 -3.08 -2.92 -11.09
CA ALA A 42 -3.74 -1.76 -11.69
C ALA A 42 -5.15 -1.59 -11.14
N GLY A 43 -5.60 -0.34 -10.99
CA GLY A 43 -6.91 -0.05 -10.42
C GLY A 43 -7.27 1.42 -10.49
N GLU A 44 -8.45 1.75 -10.00
CA GLU A 44 -8.78 3.12 -9.63
C GLU A 44 -7.94 3.51 -8.40
N VAL A 45 -7.34 4.70 -8.43
CA VAL A 45 -6.58 5.23 -7.31
C VAL A 45 -7.49 6.10 -6.45
N ALA A 46 -7.90 5.56 -5.31
CA ALA A 46 -8.69 6.26 -4.32
C ALA A 46 -7.81 6.70 -3.15
N PHE A 47 -8.28 7.70 -2.39
CA PHE A 47 -7.60 8.08 -1.15
C PHE A 47 -8.58 8.14 0.02
N THR A 48 -8.04 7.98 1.22
CA THR A 48 -8.75 8.25 2.47
C THR A 48 -7.97 9.24 3.33
N THR A 49 -8.72 10.10 4.01
CA THR A 49 -8.18 11.03 5.02
C THR A 49 -8.31 10.49 6.44
N ASP A 50 -8.85 9.29 6.58
CA ASP A 50 -9.00 8.65 7.88
C ASP A 50 -7.62 8.42 8.50
N MET A 51 -7.47 8.88 9.73
CA MET A 51 -6.22 8.79 10.49
C MET A 51 -6.12 7.47 11.27
N PHE A 52 -7.24 6.73 11.39
CA PHE A 52 -7.39 5.51 12.16
C PHE A 52 -8.27 4.52 11.39
N GLY A 53 -8.29 3.25 11.83
CA GLY A 53 -9.19 2.25 11.24
C GLY A 53 -8.75 1.78 9.85
N TYR A 54 -7.44 1.75 9.57
CA TYR A 54 -6.94 1.27 8.28
C TYR A 54 -7.35 -0.19 7.99
N GLU A 55 -7.56 -1.04 9.01
CA GLU A 55 -8.08 -2.40 8.79
C GLU A 55 -9.47 -2.37 8.16
N ARG A 56 -10.36 -1.54 8.70
CA ARG A 56 -11.70 -1.36 8.16
C ARG A 56 -11.66 -0.80 6.74
N GLU A 57 -10.86 0.24 6.52
CA GLU A 57 -10.70 0.83 5.19
C GLU A 57 -10.21 -0.21 4.17
N LEU A 58 -9.26 -1.07 4.55
CA LEU A 58 -8.69 -2.08 3.65
C LEU A 58 -9.65 -3.24 3.35
N CYS A 59 -10.58 -3.54 4.25
CA CYS A 59 -11.54 -4.63 4.11
C CYS A 59 -12.92 -4.17 3.60
N GLU A 60 -13.15 -2.87 3.40
CA GLU A 60 -14.45 -2.36 2.99
C GLU A 60 -14.78 -2.79 1.55
N ALA A 61 -16.02 -3.23 1.30
CA ALA A 61 -16.40 -3.77 -0.02
C ALA A 61 -16.27 -2.73 -1.15
N GLU A 62 -16.45 -1.44 -0.83
CA GLU A 62 -16.29 -0.33 -1.76
C GLU A 62 -14.84 -0.16 -2.27
N ARG A 63 -13.84 -0.75 -1.58
CA ARG A 63 -12.43 -0.72 -2.00
C ARG A 63 -12.05 -1.83 -2.96
N GLN A 64 -12.98 -2.71 -3.34
CA GLN A 64 -12.67 -3.85 -4.20
C GLN A 64 -11.92 -3.42 -5.47
N GLY A 65 -10.68 -3.89 -5.62
CA GLY A 65 -9.86 -3.60 -6.79
C GLY A 65 -9.26 -2.19 -6.85
N GLN A 66 -9.46 -1.35 -5.83
CA GLN A 66 -8.88 -0.01 -5.76
C GLN A 66 -7.46 -0.04 -5.22
N ILE A 67 -6.62 0.87 -5.73
CA ILE A 67 -5.33 1.22 -5.12
C ILE A 67 -5.63 2.28 -4.07
N LEU A 68 -5.57 1.93 -2.79
CA LEU A 68 -5.95 2.80 -1.70
C LEU A 68 -4.75 3.59 -1.16
N VAL A 69 -4.85 4.92 -1.20
CA VAL A 69 -3.84 5.86 -0.69
C VAL A 69 -4.25 6.40 0.68
N PHE A 70 -3.40 6.22 1.68
CA PHE A 70 -3.60 6.83 2.99
C PHE A 70 -2.95 8.21 3.05
N ALA A 71 -3.73 9.24 3.40
CA ALA A 71 -3.20 10.58 3.66
C ALA A 71 -2.43 10.67 4.99
N SER A 72 -2.68 9.75 5.94
CA SER A 72 -1.95 9.70 7.21
C SER A 72 -0.44 9.55 6.96
N PRO A 73 0.42 10.32 7.67
CA PRO A 73 1.87 10.25 7.47
C PRO A 73 2.45 8.90 7.89
N GLN A 74 1.80 8.19 8.81
CA GLN A 74 2.21 6.86 9.28
C GLN A 74 1.00 5.94 9.40
N VAL A 75 1.14 4.70 8.93
CA VAL A 75 0.08 3.67 8.96
C VAL A 75 0.66 2.36 9.51
N GLY A 76 -0.14 1.55 10.20
CA GLY A 76 0.29 0.24 10.73
C GLY A 76 0.80 0.25 12.18
N ASN A 77 0.78 1.40 12.86
CA ASN A 77 1.33 1.56 14.22
C ASN A 77 0.60 0.72 15.29
N VAL A 78 -0.66 0.36 15.07
CA VAL A 78 -1.43 -0.52 15.97
C VAL A 78 -1.42 -1.99 15.54
N GLY A 79 -0.64 -2.35 14.50
CA GLY A 79 -0.60 -3.70 13.95
C GLY A 79 -1.89 -4.12 13.24
N TRP A 80 -2.05 -5.41 13.01
CA TRP A 80 -3.30 -6.00 12.56
C TRP A 80 -3.93 -6.76 13.73
N THR A 81 -5.10 -6.33 14.17
CA THR A 81 -5.86 -6.93 15.28
C THR A 81 -6.87 -7.96 14.78
N GLY A 82 -7.25 -7.89 13.50
CA GLY A 82 -8.26 -8.76 12.90
C GLY A 82 -9.68 -8.22 13.10
N GLU A 83 -9.85 -6.91 13.31
CA GLU A 83 -11.17 -6.28 13.38
C GLU A 83 -11.83 -6.19 11.98
N GLY A 84 -11.03 -5.82 10.96
CA GLY A 84 -11.48 -5.74 9.57
C GLY A 84 -12.74 -4.88 9.36
N ALA A 85 -13.59 -5.27 8.41
CA ALA A 85 -14.86 -4.61 8.09
C ALA A 85 -16.01 -5.62 7.99
N SER A 86 -17.16 -5.29 8.57
CA SER A 86 -18.39 -6.12 8.51
C SER A 86 -18.19 -7.60 8.89
N GLY A 87 -17.25 -7.88 9.80
CA GLY A 87 -16.92 -9.25 10.24
C GLY A 87 -15.98 -10.02 9.31
N SER A 88 -15.46 -9.38 8.25
CA SER A 88 -14.43 -9.94 7.37
C SER A 88 -13.08 -9.27 7.61
N THR A 89 -12.01 -10.07 7.55
CA THR A 89 -10.61 -9.60 7.59
C THR A 89 -9.95 -9.67 6.22
N GLU A 90 -10.70 -10.05 5.18
CA GLU A 90 -10.23 -10.07 3.80
C GLU A 90 -10.02 -8.64 3.28
N ILE A 91 -8.80 -8.38 2.81
CA ILE A 91 -8.43 -7.11 2.21
C ILE A 91 -8.93 -7.09 0.76
N THR A 92 -9.83 -6.17 0.47
CA THR A 92 -10.49 -6.01 -0.84
C THR A 92 -9.73 -5.05 -1.75
N ALA A 93 -8.93 -4.15 -1.17
CA ALA A 93 -8.08 -3.24 -1.90
C ALA A 93 -7.01 -3.99 -2.72
N ALA A 94 -6.80 -3.58 -3.97
CA ALA A 94 -5.78 -4.17 -4.84
C ALA A 94 -4.36 -3.84 -4.37
N ALA A 95 -4.16 -2.65 -3.83
CA ALA A 95 -2.88 -2.23 -3.26
C ALA A 95 -3.03 -1.11 -2.24
N VAL A 96 -1.98 -0.92 -1.43
CA VAL A 96 -1.94 0.06 -0.35
C VAL A 96 -0.78 1.02 -0.52
N ILE A 97 -1.05 2.32 -0.58
CA ILE A 97 -0.03 3.36 -0.77
C ILE A 97 0.08 4.20 0.49
N VAL A 98 1.28 4.28 1.06
CA VAL A 98 1.54 5.01 2.32
C VAL A 98 2.81 5.85 2.24
N ARG A 99 2.88 6.87 3.09
CA ARG A 99 4.11 7.65 3.26
C ARG A 99 5.13 6.89 4.10
N ASP A 100 4.73 6.47 5.29
CA ASP A 100 5.55 5.66 6.20
C ASP A 100 4.71 4.49 6.74
N VAL A 101 5.32 3.31 6.77
CA VAL A 101 4.71 2.11 7.36
C VAL A 101 5.41 1.81 8.67
N ALA A 102 4.64 1.66 9.75
CA ALA A 102 5.20 1.30 11.04
C ALA A 102 5.82 -0.09 10.95
N ARG A 103 7.11 -0.18 11.30
CA ARG A 103 7.85 -1.46 11.32
C ARG A 103 7.54 -2.31 12.54
N ILE A 104 7.07 -1.68 13.60
CA ILE A 104 6.73 -2.30 14.88
C ILE A 104 5.31 -1.87 15.21
N ALA A 105 4.48 -2.86 15.52
CA ALA A 105 3.16 -2.62 16.08
C ALA A 105 3.27 -2.39 17.60
N SER A 106 2.56 -1.39 18.11
CA SER A 106 2.50 -1.09 19.55
C SER A 106 1.05 -1.14 20.03
N ASN A 107 0.48 -2.33 20.03
CA ASN A 107 -0.85 -2.60 20.54
C ASN A 107 -0.89 -4.02 21.14
N HIS A 108 -1.48 -4.16 22.32
CA HIS A 108 -1.60 -5.46 23.02
C HIS A 108 -2.46 -6.47 22.25
N ASN A 109 -3.37 -5.99 21.40
CA ASN A 109 -4.23 -6.82 20.56
C ASN A 109 -3.65 -7.11 19.16
N ALA A 110 -2.48 -6.54 18.82
CA ALA A 110 -1.88 -6.79 17.51
C ALA A 110 -1.44 -8.26 17.41
N GLN A 111 -1.93 -8.94 16.38
CA GLN A 111 -1.54 -10.32 16.06
C GLN A 111 -0.30 -10.35 15.17
N ARG A 112 -0.16 -9.36 14.28
CA ARG A 112 0.97 -9.19 13.35
C ARG A 112 1.09 -7.73 12.92
N THR A 113 2.13 -7.40 12.16
CA THR A 113 2.29 -6.09 11.52
C THR A 113 1.41 -5.97 10.27
N LEU A 114 1.13 -4.73 9.83
CA LEU A 114 0.41 -4.49 8.58
C LEU A 114 1.14 -5.14 7.37
N ALA A 115 2.47 -5.10 7.34
CA ALA A 115 3.24 -5.71 6.27
C ALA A 115 3.08 -7.24 6.24
N GLU A 116 3.07 -7.89 7.40
CA GLU A 116 2.83 -9.34 7.49
C GLU A 116 1.41 -9.72 7.07
N GLU A 117 0.40 -8.90 7.39
CA GLU A 117 -0.97 -9.15 6.93
C GLU A 117 -1.09 -9.04 5.42
N LEU A 118 -0.60 -7.94 4.83
CA LEU A 118 -0.63 -7.76 3.38
C LEU A 118 0.09 -8.90 2.66
N ALA A 119 1.24 -9.35 3.18
CA ALA A 119 1.95 -10.50 2.63
C ALA A 119 1.14 -11.80 2.76
N ALA A 120 0.47 -12.03 3.89
CA ALA A 120 -0.34 -13.23 4.12
C ALA A 120 -1.55 -13.31 3.17
N GLN A 121 -2.12 -12.17 2.78
CA GLN A 121 -3.27 -12.09 1.88
C GLN A 121 -2.90 -11.83 0.41
N GLY A 122 -1.60 -11.78 0.08
CA GLY A 122 -1.15 -11.55 -1.29
C GLY A 122 -1.34 -10.10 -1.79
N VAL A 123 -1.57 -9.14 -0.88
CA VAL A 123 -1.78 -7.73 -1.23
C VAL A 123 -0.46 -6.98 -1.21
N THR A 124 -0.23 -6.17 -2.25
CA THR A 124 0.99 -5.38 -2.39
C THR A 124 0.81 -3.99 -1.80
N GLY A 125 1.81 -3.54 -1.04
CA GLY A 125 1.90 -2.17 -0.56
C GLY A 125 3.09 -1.41 -1.15
N LEU A 126 2.95 -0.09 -1.29
CA LEU A 126 4.02 0.84 -1.64
C LEU A 126 4.21 1.88 -0.53
N TRP A 127 5.41 1.95 0.05
CA TRP A 127 5.75 2.93 1.09
C TRP A 127 6.82 3.92 0.62
N GLY A 128 6.98 5.03 1.33
CA GLY A 128 7.92 6.10 0.96
C GLY A 128 7.38 7.08 -0.09
N VAL A 129 6.12 6.93 -0.47
CA VAL A 129 5.46 7.78 -1.47
C VAL A 129 5.15 9.15 -0.89
N ASP A 130 5.30 10.22 -1.67
CA ASP A 130 4.78 11.55 -1.31
C ASP A 130 3.24 11.56 -1.42
N THR A 131 2.58 10.96 -0.43
CA THR A 131 1.11 10.85 -0.39
C THR A 131 0.44 12.22 -0.29
N ARG A 132 1.13 13.25 0.21
CA ARG A 132 0.57 14.62 0.22
C ARG A 132 0.44 15.17 -1.20
N LYS A 133 1.47 15.00 -2.04
CA LYS A 133 1.38 15.39 -3.46
C LYS A 133 0.34 14.54 -4.20
N LEU A 134 0.33 13.24 -3.97
CA LEU A 134 -0.62 12.30 -4.59
C LEU A 134 -2.07 12.62 -4.22
N VAL A 135 -2.39 12.76 -2.94
CA VAL A 135 -3.75 13.08 -2.47
C VAL A 135 -4.23 14.43 -3.03
N ARG A 136 -3.35 15.44 -3.11
CA ARG A 136 -3.72 16.72 -3.75
C ARG A 136 -4.05 16.55 -5.23
N HIS A 137 -3.29 15.72 -5.94
CA HIS A 137 -3.54 15.41 -7.34
C HIS A 137 -4.90 14.72 -7.51
N LEU A 138 -5.15 13.65 -6.76
CA LEU A 138 -6.40 12.90 -6.78
C LEU A 138 -7.60 13.78 -6.39
N ALA A 139 -7.48 14.56 -5.30
CA ALA A 139 -8.55 15.45 -4.84
C ALA A 139 -8.90 16.55 -5.87
N ASN A 140 -7.94 16.99 -6.69
CA ASN A 140 -8.25 17.92 -7.77
C ASN A 140 -9.05 17.23 -8.88
N ALA A 141 -8.65 16.02 -9.28
CA ALA A 141 -9.39 15.22 -10.26
C ALA A 141 -10.82 14.92 -9.77
N THR A 142 -11.00 14.49 -8.52
CA THR A 142 -12.33 14.22 -7.95
C THR A 142 -13.24 15.46 -7.94
N ARG A 143 -12.70 16.66 -7.65
CA ARG A 143 -13.48 17.92 -7.72
C ARG A 143 -13.95 18.27 -9.13
N GLU A 144 -13.22 17.80 -10.13
CA GLU A 144 -13.58 17.92 -11.55
C GLU A 144 -14.49 16.77 -12.02
N GLY A 145 -14.87 15.85 -11.13
CA GLY A 145 -15.67 14.67 -11.45
C GLY A 145 -14.90 13.59 -12.24
N LYS A 146 -13.56 13.62 -12.18
CA LYS A 146 -12.70 12.67 -12.87
C LYS A 146 -12.27 11.54 -11.94
N THR A 147 -12.22 10.34 -12.50
CA THR A 147 -11.63 9.15 -11.88
C THR A 147 -10.19 9.02 -12.38
N VAL A 148 -9.28 8.62 -11.50
CA VAL A 148 -7.86 8.44 -11.83
C VAL A 148 -7.54 6.97 -11.75
N ARG A 149 -6.92 6.42 -12.80
CA ARG A 149 -6.39 5.05 -12.79
C ARG A 149 -4.89 5.09 -12.58
N GLY A 150 -4.37 4.01 -12.00
CA GLY A 150 -2.94 3.86 -11.79
C GLY A 150 -2.51 2.41 -11.79
N GLN A 151 -1.20 2.23 -11.94
CA GLN A 151 -0.55 0.94 -11.93
C GLN A 151 0.73 1.01 -11.10
N VAL A 152 0.96 0.00 -10.24
CA VAL A 152 2.21 -0.17 -9.52
C VAL A 152 3.15 -1.01 -10.37
N THR A 153 4.32 -0.47 -10.67
CA THR A 153 5.35 -1.12 -11.49
C THR A 153 6.61 -1.31 -10.67
N VAL A 154 7.21 -2.51 -10.71
CA VAL A 154 8.50 -2.75 -10.05
C VAL A 154 9.62 -2.21 -10.95
N ASP A 155 10.48 -1.39 -10.39
CA ASP A 155 11.59 -0.80 -11.14
C ASP A 155 12.58 -1.93 -11.51
N LYS A 156 12.86 -2.11 -12.80
CA LYS A 156 13.91 -3.04 -13.24
C LYS A 156 15.26 -2.51 -12.77
N HIS A 157 16.02 -3.33 -12.06
CA HIS A 157 17.41 -3.03 -11.75
C HIS A 157 18.20 -2.97 -13.07
N GLU A 158 18.61 -1.78 -13.50
CA GLU A 158 19.75 -1.67 -14.43
C GLU A 158 21.00 -2.16 -13.66
N ALA A 159 21.65 -3.16 -14.25
CA ALA A 159 22.85 -3.81 -13.74
C ALA A 159 24.09 -2.91 -13.88
#